data_AF-A0A1G5EPJ0-F1
#
_entry.id   AF-A0A1G5EPJ0-F1
#
_cell.length_a   1.000
_cell.length_b   1.000
_cell.length_c   1.000
_cell.angle_alpha   90.00
_cell.angle_beta   90.00
_cell.angle_gamma   90.00
#
_symmetry.space_group_name_H-M   'P 1'
#
loop_
_entity.id
_entity.type
_entity.pdbx_description
1 polymer ?
#
loop_
_entity_poly.entity_id
_entity_poly.type
_entity_poly.pdbx_seq_one_letter_code
_entity_poly.pdbx_strand_id
1 'polypeptide(L)' 'MDIDDSDAQTNPEDLSPDLERPEDRGAPSAESHYLVTEHDGVTRVDIADDATFRPGPGQGQPEADAE' A
#
# COMPACT_ATOMS: atom_id res chain seq x y z
N MET A 1 42.36 6.23 -28.79
CA MET A 1 42.10 5.29 -27.69
C MET A 1 42.75 5.96 -26.49
N ASP A 2 41.99 6.40 -25.47
CA ASP A 2 40.84 5.70 -24.91
C ASP A 2 39.73 6.66 -24.50
N ILE A 3 38.50 6.22 -24.76
CA ILE A 3 37.29 6.71 -24.10
C ILE A 3 37.45 6.25 -22.65
N ASP A 4 37.59 7.18 -21.71
CA ASP A 4 37.49 6.84 -20.30
C ASP A 4 36.01 6.65 -19.97
N ASP A 5 35.58 5.43 -20.27
CA ASP A 5 34.37 4.74 -19.86
C ASP A 5 34.45 4.50 -18.35
N SER A 6 34.49 5.56 -17.55
CA SER A 6 34.30 5.46 -16.11
C SER A 6 32.83 5.65 -15.84
N ASP A 7 32.08 4.58 -16.12
CA ASP A 7 31.05 4.01 -15.25
C ASP A 7 30.99 4.67 -13.86
N ALA A 8 30.41 5.88 -13.79
CA ALA A 8 29.74 6.35 -12.60
C ALA A 8 28.45 5.56 -12.53
N GLN A 9 28.63 4.30 -12.14
CA GLN A 9 27.61 3.32 -11.83
C GLN A 9 26.49 4.05 -11.11
N THR A 10 25.37 4.26 -11.81
CA THR A 10 24.09 4.50 -11.15
C THR A 10 23.87 3.26 -10.32
N ASN A 11 24.36 3.28 -9.09
CA ASN A 11 24.14 2.20 -8.14
C ASN A 11 22.63 2.17 -7.90
N PRO A 12 21.89 1.16 -8.40
CA PRO A 12 20.45 1.12 -8.21
C PRO A 12 20.08 0.93 -6.72
N GLU A 13 21.08 0.68 -5.86
CA GLU A 13 20.92 0.49 -4.42
C GLU A 13 20.77 1.82 -3.64
N ASP A 14 21.09 2.98 -4.22
CA ASP A 14 21.04 4.31 -3.54
C ASP A 14 19.82 5.17 -3.94
N LEU A 15 18.81 4.55 -4.56
CA LEU A 15 17.55 5.21 -4.94
C LEU A 15 16.33 4.62 -4.22
N SER A 16 16.54 4.04 -3.05
CA SER A 16 15.44 3.84 -2.11
C SER A 16 15.46 5.01 -1.13
N PRO A 17 14.92 6.20 -1.49
CA PRO A 17 14.56 7.16 -0.47
C PRO A 17 13.60 6.44 0.49
N ASP A 18 13.52 6.92 1.72
CA ASP A 18 12.53 6.54 2.73
C ASP A 18 11.11 6.70 2.19
N LEU A 19 10.71 5.83 1.25
CA LEU A 19 9.38 5.73 0.72
C LEU A 19 8.58 5.16 1.86
N GLU A 20 7.80 6.01 2.50
CA GLU A 20 6.85 5.61 3.50
C GLU A 20 5.93 4.55 2.87
N ARG A 21 6.15 3.29 3.23
CA ARG A 21 5.38 2.20 2.66
C ARG A 21 4.00 2.23 3.30
N PRO A 22 2.95 1.71 2.62
CA PRO A 22 1.61 1.68 3.19
C PRO A 22 1.55 1.04 4.59
N GLU A 23 2.42 0.08 4.87
CA GLU A 23 2.57 -0.53 6.20
C GLU A 23 3.20 0.39 7.27
N ASP A 24 4.04 1.35 6.87
CA ASP A 24 4.77 2.26 7.78
C ASP A 24 3.87 3.39 8.29
N ARG A 25 2.81 3.73 7.55
CA ARG A 25 1.82 4.75 7.93
C ARG A 25 0.96 4.35 9.13
N GLY A 26 1.01 3.08 9.53
CA GLY A 26 0.18 2.54 10.60
C GLY A 26 -1.29 2.64 10.26
N ALA A 27 -1.82 1.63 9.55
CA ALA A 27 -3.26 1.45 9.55
C ALA A 27 -3.68 1.15 11.00
N PRO A 28 -4.63 1.88 11.61
CA PRO A 28 -5.19 1.47 12.88
C PRO A 28 -5.59 0.01 12.71
N SER A 29 -5.04 -0.88 13.54
CA SER A 29 -5.37 -2.30 13.51
C SER A 29 -6.88 -2.36 13.63
N ALA A 30 -7.57 -2.63 12.52
CA ALA A 30 -8.97 -2.96 12.58
C ALA A 30 -9.00 -4.20 13.46
N GLU A 31 -9.48 -4.08 14.70
CA GLU A 31 -9.98 -5.26 15.40
C GLU A 31 -10.86 -5.97 14.37
N SER A 32 -10.57 -7.24 14.09
CA SER A 32 -10.96 -7.91 12.85
C SER A 32 -12.48 -8.01 12.72
N HIS A 33 -13.12 -6.94 12.25
CA HIS A 33 -14.55 -6.84 11.98
C HIS A 33 -14.80 -7.20 10.50
N TYR A 34 -14.32 -8.37 10.09
CA TYR A 34 -14.56 -8.89 8.75
C TYR A 34 -15.78 -9.81 8.76
N LEU A 35 -16.67 -9.61 7.80
CA LEU A 35 -17.80 -10.50 7.52
C LEU A 35 -17.38 -11.47 6.42
N VAL A 36 -17.31 -12.75 6.76
CA VAL A 36 -17.03 -13.81 5.79
C VAL A 36 -18.35 -14.51 5.48
N THR A 37 -18.76 -14.47 4.22
CA THR A 37 -19.99 -15.09 3.73
C THR A 37 -19.69 -15.97 2.52
N GLU A 38 -20.55 -16.94 2.23
CA GLU A 38 -20.45 -17.75 1.01
C GLU A 38 -21.72 -17.58 0.19
N HIS A 39 -21.57 -17.32 -1.11
CA HIS A 39 -22.67 -17.22 -2.06
C HIS A 39 -22.27 -17.88 -3.38
N ASP A 40 -23.07 -18.83 -3.88
CA ASP A 40 -22.80 -19.60 -5.10
C ASP A 40 -21.39 -20.25 -5.14
N GLY A 41 -20.88 -20.70 -3.99
CA GLY A 41 -19.53 -21.26 -3.86
C GLY A 41 -18.41 -20.23 -3.92
N VAL A 42 -18.74 -18.94 -3.93
CA VAL A 42 -17.77 -17.84 -3.81
C VAL A 42 -17.73 -17.36 -2.37
N THR A 43 -16.56 -17.46 -1.75
CA THR A 43 -16.29 -16.82 -0.46
C THR A 43 -16.14 -15.32 -0.66
N ARG A 44 -17.03 -14.56 -0.02
CA ARG A 44 -17.01 -13.11 0.01
C ARG A 44 -16.52 -12.63 1.38
N VAL A 45 -15.59 -11.69 1.37
CA VAL A 45 -15.04 -11.05 2.56
C VAL A 45 -15.36 -9.56 2.48
N ASP A 46 -16.16 -9.07 3.42
CA ASP A 46 -16.50 -7.65 3.56
C ASP A 46 -16.03 -7.10 4.91
N ILE A 47 -16.02 -5.78 5.05
CA ILE A 47 -15.82 -5.10 6.34
C ILE A 47 -17.19 -4.83 6.95
N ALA A 48 -17.36 -5.19 8.22
CA ALA A 48 -18.62 -5.03 8.92
C ALA A 48 -19.09 -3.57 8.96
N ASP A 49 -20.40 -3.38 8.98
CA ASP A 49 -20.97 -2.04 8.91
C ASP A 49 -20.61 -1.16 10.12
N ASP A 50 -20.47 -1.81 11.27
CA ASP A 50 -20.11 -1.24 12.56
C ASP A 50 -18.58 -1.19 12.83
N ALA A 51 -17.75 -1.51 11.84
CA ALA A 51 -16.31 -1.43 11.99
C ALA A 51 -15.87 0.00 12.33
N THR A 52 -15.13 0.14 13.44
CA THR A 52 -14.66 1.45 13.94
C THR A 52 -13.65 2.10 13.00
N PHE A 53 -12.90 1.29 12.24
CA PHE A 53 -11.94 1.74 11.24
C PHE A 53 -12.17 1.00 9.92
N ARG A 54 -12.08 1.74 8.83
CA ARG A 54 -12.12 1.20 7.46
C ARG A 54 -10.85 1.62 6.72
N PRO A 55 -10.34 0.81 5.77
CA PRO A 55 -9.28 1.21 4.88
C PRO A 55 -9.61 2.55 4.24
N GLY A 56 -8.65 3.47 4.26
CA GLY A 56 -8.78 4.76 3.59
C GLY A 56 -8.84 4.60 2.06
N PRO A 57 -9.10 5.71 1.34
CA PRO A 57 -9.06 5.74 -0.12
C PRO A 57 -7.69 5.27 -0.62
N GLY A 58 -7.70 4.42 -1.66
CA GLY A 58 -6.47 3.92 -2.30
C GLY A 58 -5.84 4.96 -3.22
N GLN A 59 -4.59 4.73 -3.64
CA GLN A 59 -3.88 5.62 -4.57
C GLN A 59 -4.68 5.89 -5.85
N GLY A 60 -4.72 7.15 -6.28
CA GLY A 60 -5.47 7.59 -7.46
C GLY A 60 -6.95 7.91 -7.21
N GLN A 61 -7.46 7.74 -5.98
CA GLN A 61 -8.72 8.34 -5.56
C GLN A 61 -8.51 9.82 -5.21
N PRO A 62 -9.38 10.74 -5.62
CA PRO A 62 -9.28 12.17 -5.27
C PRO A 62 -9.17 12.41 -3.76
N GLU A 63 -9.82 11.58 -2.96
CA GLU A 63 -9.82 11.63 -1.50
C GLU A 63 -8.51 11.10 -0.88
N ALA A 64 -7.65 10.45 -1.65
CA ALA A 64 -6.34 9.96 -1.19
C ALA A 64 -5.27 11.07 -1.15
N ASP A 65 -5.45 12.15 -1.92
CA ASP A 65 -4.56 13.31 -1.97
C ASP A 65 -4.98 14.43 -1.00
N ALA A 66 -6.02 14.19 -0.19
CA ALA A 66 -6.50 15.14 0.81
C ALA A 66 -5.65 15.04 2.10
N GLU A 67 -4.44 15.62 2.04
CA GLU A 67 -3.63 16.00 3.22
C GLU A 67 -3.39 17.52 3.25
#